data_AF-Q5X078-F1
#
_entry.id   AF-Q5X078-F1
#
_cell.length_a   1.000
_cell.length_b   1.000
_cell.length_c   1.000
_cell.angle_alpha   90.00
_cell.angle_beta   90.00
_cell.angle_gamma   90.00
#
_symmetry.space_group_name_H-M   'P 1'
#
loop_
_entity.id
_entity.type
_entity.pdbx_description
1 polymer ?
#
loop_
_entity_poly.entity_id
_entity_poly.type
_entity_poly.pdbx_seq_one_letter_code
_entity_poly.pdbx_strand_id
1 'polypeptide(L)'
;MAVETGTYDTEAAKKATLDKITTILRGLGAKKIYAKKLAPNDNSKNQPYLGADLTDISFIPTGEIIASETKSNKPSVSKDNKRRIKYQVSLKMIWFDADGKIYPAPNAKVIYYPQYPEVRLSGFLIGSKADAGQWMDPYKNGRSLGRWLILGVNDDKTVYSYLVTPVCNLSNELEETGHIKVSNVFRELLTGKEEVTSTRTALLSKLLEVYEKGWIPSQKLSIHNVKEPYNAPNAAGYTLEAELNITPNGIAEPDYLGWEIKQFNVTSFPAKGVKPVTLMTPEPDGGYYKEQGGKQFVRIFGYPDKCGKPDRLNFGGIHQANKICQATNLMLQIYGFDNEQSSITDARGYIALVSHDQIVAASWSFAKLMEHWKCKHSQVAYVPCLKRTSTLGQVEYHFGKEIELGVGTNFERFLSAMYSQHIYYDPGIKLEHVSSHNPKIKKRSQFRIKHKDISNLYKSYDIVDVLSFKED
;
A
#
# COMPACT_ATOMS: atom_id res chain seq x y z
N MET A 1 25.80 -43.23 6.30
CA MET A 1 24.61 -42.39 6.53
C MET A 1 24.31 -41.68 5.23
N ALA A 2 23.14 -41.91 4.61
CA ALA A 2 22.76 -41.16 3.42
C ALA A 2 22.71 -39.68 3.80
N VAL A 3 23.40 -38.82 3.05
CA VAL A 3 23.27 -37.37 3.19
C VAL A 3 21.81 -37.06 2.84
N GLU A 4 20.99 -36.70 3.83
CA GLU A 4 19.63 -36.21 3.55
C GLU A 4 19.76 -35.01 2.61
N THR A 5 19.33 -35.18 1.37
CA THR A 5 19.32 -34.12 0.36
C THR A 5 18.15 -33.19 0.68
N GLY A 6 18.45 -31.92 0.99
CA GLY A 6 17.44 -30.90 1.23
C GLY A 6 16.53 -30.69 0.01
N THR A 7 15.39 -30.04 0.22
CA THR A 7 14.36 -29.80 -0.83
C THR A 7 14.93 -29.12 -2.07
N TYR A 8 15.95 -28.28 -1.91
CA TYR A 8 16.57 -27.50 -2.98
C TYR A 8 17.95 -28.04 -3.41
N ASP A 9 18.28 -29.27 -3.00
CA ASP A 9 19.55 -29.96 -3.29
C ASP A 9 19.40 -31.16 -4.23
N THR A 10 18.17 -31.44 -4.68
CA THR A 10 17.89 -32.54 -5.60
C THR A 10 18.49 -32.26 -6.98
N GLU A 11 18.72 -33.32 -7.78
CA GLU A 11 19.17 -33.14 -9.16
C GLU A 11 18.17 -32.33 -10.00
N ALA A 12 16.87 -32.47 -9.72
CA ALA A 12 15.83 -31.66 -10.34
C ALA A 12 15.98 -30.16 -9.98
N ALA A 13 16.33 -29.84 -8.73
CA ALA A 13 16.58 -28.47 -8.29
C ALA A 13 17.86 -27.88 -8.89
N LYS A 14 18.95 -28.65 -8.95
CA LYS A 14 20.22 -28.19 -9.56
C LYS A 14 20.08 -27.89 -11.05
N LYS A 15 19.24 -28.66 -11.75
CA LYS A 15 18.97 -28.50 -13.19
C LYS A 15 17.74 -27.62 -13.48
N ALA A 16 17.12 -27.02 -12.48
CA ALA A 16 15.97 -26.15 -12.68
C ALA A 16 16.36 -24.92 -13.52
N THR A 17 15.49 -24.54 -14.43
CA THR A 17 15.59 -23.32 -15.25
C THR A 17 14.51 -22.35 -14.85
N LEU A 18 14.64 -21.09 -15.29
CA LEU A 18 13.67 -20.06 -14.97
C LEU A 18 12.32 -20.38 -15.62
N ASP A 19 12.33 -20.85 -16.86
CA ASP A 19 11.14 -21.29 -17.58
C ASP A 19 10.37 -22.40 -16.83
N LYS A 20 11.10 -23.40 -16.29
CA LYS A 20 10.48 -24.47 -15.50
C LYS A 20 9.81 -23.93 -14.24
N ILE A 21 10.51 -23.10 -13.46
CA ILE A 21 10.00 -22.57 -12.19
C ILE A 21 8.83 -21.61 -12.42
N THR A 22 8.91 -20.74 -13.44
CA THR A 22 7.82 -19.82 -13.80
C THR A 22 6.59 -20.58 -14.34
N THR A 23 6.79 -21.66 -15.09
CA THR A 23 5.70 -22.54 -15.54
C THR A 23 4.99 -23.21 -14.37
N ILE A 24 5.72 -23.73 -13.38
CA ILE A 24 5.14 -24.29 -12.15
C ILE A 24 4.31 -23.22 -11.42
N LEU A 25 4.88 -22.02 -11.22
CA LEU A 25 4.18 -20.92 -10.55
C LEU A 25 2.88 -20.54 -11.25
N ARG A 26 2.89 -20.44 -12.58
CA ARG A 26 1.70 -20.17 -13.39
C ARG A 26 0.67 -21.29 -13.28
N GLY A 27 1.12 -22.55 -13.29
CA GLY A 27 0.26 -23.72 -13.06
C GLY A 27 -0.38 -23.73 -11.67
N LEU A 28 0.30 -23.17 -10.67
CA LEU A 28 -0.22 -22.94 -9.31
C LEU A 28 -1.11 -21.69 -9.20
N GLY A 29 -1.34 -20.97 -10.31
CA GLY A 29 -2.21 -19.81 -10.39
C GLY A 29 -1.53 -18.46 -10.14
N ALA A 30 -0.20 -18.40 -10.02
CA ALA A 30 0.51 -17.13 -9.84
C ALA A 30 0.33 -16.21 -11.06
N LYS A 31 -0.08 -14.97 -10.81
CA LYS A 31 -0.26 -13.93 -11.83
C LYS A 31 1.00 -13.11 -12.04
N LYS A 32 1.66 -12.77 -10.94
CA LYS A 32 2.91 -12.01 -10.92
C LYS A 32 3.99 -12.80 -10.21
N ILE A 33 5.21 -12.68 -10.70
CA ILE A 33 6.37 -13.40 -10.18
C ILE A 33 7.44 -12.38 -9.83
N TYR A 34 7.82 -12.36 -8.56
CA TYR A 34 8.85 -11.48 -8.03
C TYR A 34 10.09 -12.28 -7.67
N ALA A 35 11.26 -11.66 -7.81
CA ALA A 35 12.51 -12.23 -7.37
C ALA A 35 13.24 -11.24 -6.46
N LYS A 36 13.93 -11.79 -5.47
CA LYS A 36 14.83 -11.04 -4.59
C LYS A 36 16.15 -11.78 -4.47
N LYS A 37 17.26 -11.07 -4.69
CA LYS A 37 18.60 -11.57 -4.37
C LYS A 37 18.77 -11.58 -2.85
N LEU A 38 19.15 -12.72 -2.29
CA LEU A 38 19.34 -12.86 -0.85
C LEU A 38 20.75 -12.41 -0.46
N ALA A 39 20.83 -11.39 0.39
CA ALA A 39 22.07 -10.94 1.00
C ALA A 39 22.60 -12.01 1.99
N PRO A 40 23.88 -11.96 2.39
CA PRO A 40 24.41 -12.91 3.38
C PRO A 40 23.64 -12.94 4.71
N ASN A 41 23.02 -11.82 5.08
CA ASN A 41 22.21 -11.73 6.29
C ASN A 41 20.74 -12.14 6.08
N ASP A 42 20.32 -12.47 4.86
CA ASP A 42 18.98 -13.03 4.61
C ASP A 42 19.01 -14.54 4.84
N ASN A 43 18.73 -14.94 6.08
CA ASN A 43 18.78 -16.33 6.54
C ASN A 43 17.75 -16.56 7.66
N SER A 44 17.58 -17.80 8.10
CA SER A 44 16.55 -18.21 9.07
C SER A 44 16.69 -17.52 10.44
N LYS A 45 17.92 -17.21 10.86
CA LYS A 45 18.20 -16.52 12.13
C LYS A 45 17.96 -15.02 12.03
N ASN A 46 18.47 -14.41 10.97
CA ASN A 46 18.47 -12.97 10.81
C ASN A 46 17.19 -12.44 10.14
N GLN A 47 16.37 -13.30 9.53
CA GLN A 47 15.14 -12.96 8.82
C GLN A 47 15.43 -12.15 7.53
N PRO A 48 15.04 -12.63 6.33
CA PRO A 48 15.24 -11.89 5.09
C PRO A 48 14.63 -10.48 5.13
N TYR A 49 15.41 -9.45 4.77
CA TYR A 49 14.96 -8.06 4.67
C TYR A 49 14.14 -7.84 3.40
N LEU A 50 12.93 -7.32 3.50
CA LEU A 50 12.00 -7.16 2.38
C LEU A 50 11.83 -5.72 1.89
N GLY A 51 12.20 -4.73 2.69
CA GLY A 51 11.95 -3.32 2.41
C GLY A 51 12.10 -2.46 3.66
N ALA A 52 12.03 -1.13 3.51
CA ALA A 52 12.18 -0.20 4.62
C ALA A 52 10.83 0.09 5.31
N ASP A 53 9.73 -0.04 4.58
CA ASP A 53 8.36 0.15 5.09
C ASP A 53 7.42 -0.90 4.46
N LEU A 54 6.25 -1.12 5.07
CA LEU A 54 5.22 -2.00 4.53
C LEU A 54 4.74 -1.55 3.14
N THR A 55 4.82 -0.26 2.80
CA THR A 55 4.52 0.26 1.46
C THR A 55 5.51 -0.24 0.39
N ASP A 56 6.73 -0.65 0.76
CA ASP A 56 7.72 -1.19 -0.19
C ASP A 56 7.41 -2.64 -0.62
N ILE A 57 6.45 -3.28 0.05
CA ILE A 57 6.01 -4.66 -0.20
C ILE A 57 4.51 -4.75 -0.43
N SER A 58 3.87 -3.66 -0.89
CA SER A 58 2.41 -3.60 -1.14
C SER A 58 1.93 -4.68 -2.11
N PHE A 59 2.79 -5.11 -3.04
CA PHE A 59 2.54 -6.19 -4.00
C PHE A 59 2.54 -7.60 -3.37
N ILE A 60 3.00 -7.76 -2.11
CA ILE A 60 2.92 -9.01 -1.37
C ILE A 60 1.61 -8.98 -0.57
N PRO A 61 0.64 -9.88 -0.86
CA PRO A 61 -0.61 -9.89 -0.14
C PRO A 61 -0.37 -10.34 1.30
N THR A 62 -0.69 -9.47 2.25
CA THR A 62 -0.53 -9.72 3.68
C THR A 62 -1.88 -9.71 4.39
N GLY A 63 -1.93 -10.36 5.56
CA GLY A 63 -3.11 -10.33 6.44
C GLY A 63 -3.21 -9.03 7.24
N GLU A 64 -3.99 -9.08 8.32
CA GLU A 64 -4.16 -7.96 9.23
C GLU A 64 -2.86 -7.62 9.98
N ILE A 65 -2.56 -6.34 10.09
CA ILE A 65 -1.45 -5.84 10.91
C ILE A 65 -1.80 -5.90 12.39
N ILE A 66 -0.96 -6.57 13.17
CA ILE A 66 -1.10 -6.69 14.63
C ILE A 66 0.07 -5.98 15.32
N ALA A 67 -0.25 -5.01 16.16
CA ALA A 67 0.73 -4.37 17.04
C ALA A 67 1.24 -5.36 18.08
N SER A 68 2.56 -5.44 18.27
CA SER A 68 3.15 -6.27 19.32
C SER A 68 4.49 -5.71 19.80
N GLU A 69 4.98 -6.25 20.92
CA GLU A 69 6.28 -5.87 21.46
C GLU A 69 7.31 -7.01 21.30
N THR A 70 8.56 -6.62 21.09
CA THR A 70 9.71 -7.50 21.07
C THR A 70 10.05 -7.93 22.49
N LYS A 71 10.05 -9.25 22.75
CA LYS A 71 10.42 -9.86 24.03
C LYS A 71 11.93 -10.09 24.16
N SER A 72 12.76 -9.20 23.61
CA SER A 72 14.22 -9.37 23.63
C SER A 72 14.79 -8.97 24.98
N ASN A 73 15.54 -9.87 25.61
CA ASN A 73 16.25 -9.62 26.87
C ASN A 73 17.58 -8.86 26.67
N LYS A 74 17.91 -8.42 25.46
CA LYS A 74 19.14 -7.64 25.22
C LYS A 74 19.07 -6.32 25.99
N PRO A 75 20.10 -5.94 26.77
CA PRO A 75 20.09 -4.73 27.60
C PRO A 75 19.78 -3.44 26.82
N SER A 76 20.19 -3.38 25.56
CA SER A 76 19.96 -2.25 24.66
C SER A 76 18.53 -2.14 24.14
N VAL A 77 17.73 -3.21 24.22
CA VAL A 77 16.31 -3.27 23.82
C VAL A 77 15.39 -3.25 25.04
N SER A 78 15.83 -3.80 26.17
CA SER A 78 15.06 -3.80 27.41
C SER A 78 15.01 -2.42 28.08
N LYS A 79 15.98 -1.53 27.82
CA LYS A 79 16.05 -0.17 28.38
C LYS A 79 15.39 0.91 27.51
N ASP A 80 15.14 0.63 26.23
CA ASP A 80 14.60 1.59 25.26
C ASP A 80 13.28 1.06 24.69
N ASN A 81 12.17 1.63 25.15
CA ASN A 81 10.82 1.24 24.73
C ASN A 81 10.63 1.37 23.21
N LYS A 82 11.29 2.31 22.53
CA LYS A 82 11.19 2.49 21.07
C LYS A 82 11.69 1.24 20.33
N ARG A 83 12.72 0.57 20.86
CA ARG A 83 13.31 -0.64 20.25
C ARG A 83 12.48 -1.91 20.43
N ARG A 84 11.41 -1.84 21.23
CA ARG A 84 10.50 -2.97 21.45
C ARG A 84 9.35 -2.99 20.45
N ILE A 85 9.08 -1.88 19.77
CA ILE A 85 7.93 -1.76 18.87
C ILE A 85 8.11 -2.70 17.67
N LYS A 86 7.06 -3.43 17.32
CA LYS A 86 6.97 -4.14 16.05
C LYS A 86 5.53 -4.34 15.62
N TYR A 87 5.32 -4.44 14.32
CA TYR A 87 4.04 -4.79 13.74
C TYR A 87 4.19 -6.12 13.01
N GLN A 88 3.32 -7.08 13.31
CA GLN A 88 3.34 -8.40 12.69
C GLN A 88 2.19 -8.54 11.72
N VAL A 89 2.46 -9.14 10.57
CA VAL A 89 1.46 -9.35 9.52
C VAL A 89 1.56 -10.77 9.04
N SER A 90 0.47 -11.53 9.10
CA SER A 90 0.48 -12.92 8.63
C SER A 90 0.69 -13.00 7.12
N LEU A 91 1.41 -14.03 6.66
CA LEU A 91 1.64 -14.28 5.23
C LEU A 91 1.20 -15.72 4.89
N LYS A 92 0.27 -15.87 3.93
CA LYS A 92 -0.17 -17.19 3.43
C LYS A 92 0.88 -17.74 2.46
N MET A 93 2.03 -18.13 3.01
CA MET A 93 3.20 -18.58 2.25
C MET A 93 3.21 -20.11 2.09
N ILE A 94 3.57 -20.57 0.90
CA ILE A 94 3.73 -21.99 0.58
C ILE A 94 5.06 -22.15 -0.19
N TRP A 95 5.96 -23.00 0.30
CA TRP A 95 7.14 -23.40 -0.46
C TRP A 95 6.76 -24.41 -1.54
N PHE A 96 7.49 -24.45 -2.64
CA PHE A 96 7.44 -25.57 -3.58
C PHE A 96 8.85 -26.00 -4.00
N ASP A 97 8.96 -27.20 -4.54
CA ASP A 97 10.21 -27.75 -5.09
C ASP A 97 10.22 -27.76 -6.62
N ALA A 98 11.34 -28.19 -7.21
CA ALA A 98 11.53 -28.20 -8.65
C ALA A 98 10.63 -29.19 -9.39
N ASP A 99 9.90 -30.06 -8.68
CA ASP A 99 8.94 -31.00 -9.24
C ASP A 99 7.48 -30.54 -9.01
N GLY A 100 7.29 -29.35 -8.42
CA GLY A 100 6.00 -28.72 -8.19
C GLY A 100 5.28 -29.19 -6.93
N LYS A 101 5.92 -30.01 -6.09
CA LYS A 101 5.33 -30.41 -4.80
C LYS A 101 5.39 -29.24 -3.83
N ILE A 102 4.30 -29.05 -3.09
CA ILE A 102 4.08 -27.90 -2.21
C ILE A 102 4.26 -28.25 -0.72
N TYR A 103 4.71 -27.27 0.04
CA TYR A 103 5.03 -27.36 1.47
C TYR A 103 4.53 -26.09 2.18
N PRO A 104 3.36 -26.12 2.84
CA PRO A 104 2.84 -24.97 3.56
C PRO A 104 3.83 -24.41 4.60
N ALA A 105 3.86 -23.09 4.76
CA ALA A 105 4.63 -22.41 5.81
C ALA A 105 3.67 -21.69 6.78
N PRO A 106 3.01 -22.44 7.69
CA PRO A 106 1.86 -21.93 8.46
C PRO A 106 2.20 -20.78 9.43
N ASN A 107 3.47 -20.62 9.78
CA ASN A 107 3.94 -19.57 10.69
C ASN A 107 4.64 -18.41 9.97
N ALA A 108 4.59 -18.38 8.63
CA ALA A 108 5.17 -17.29 7.85
C ALA A 108 4.47 -15.97 8.16
N LYS A 109 5.29 -14.94 8.40
CA LYS A 109 4.83 -13.59 8.70
C LYS A 109 5.86 -12.56 8.29
N VAL A 110 5.38 -11.36 8.07
CA VAL A 110 6.18 -10.17 7.90
C VAL A 110 6.21 -9.42 9.23
N ILE A 111 7.38 -8.88 9.59
CA ILE A 111 7.54 -8.04 10.79
C ILE A 111 8.10 -6.69 10.37
N TYR A 112 7.38 -5.61 10.68
CA TYR A 112 7.85 -4.24 10.53
C TYR A 112 8.40 -3.71 11.84
N TYR A 113 9.61 -3.16 11.81
CA TYR A 113 10.27 -2.52 12.96
C TYR A 113 10.45 -1.02 12.66
N PRO A 114 9.53 -0.14 13.10
CA PRO A 114 9.61 1.29 12.77
C PRO A 114 10.89 1.99 13.29
N GLN A 115 11.49 1.47 14.36
CA GLN A 115 12.73 1.98 14.96
C GLN A 115 13.98 1.77 14.08
N TYR A 116 13.94 0.78 13.20
CA TYR A 116 14.99 0.44 12.25
C TYR A 116 14.24 0.26 10.95
N PRO A 117 13.81 1.31 10.22
CA PRO A 117 12.79 1.24 9.17
C PRO A 117 13.07 0.06 8.23
N GLU A 118 12.49 -1.08 8.57
CA GLU A 118 12.84 -2.39 8.03
C GLU A 118 11.66 -3.33 8.21
N VAL A 119 11.43 -4.10 7.15
CA VAL A 119 10.41 -5.12 7.06
C VAL A 119 11.14 -6.44 6.84
N ARG A 120 10.86 -7.46 7.65
CA ARG A 120 11.55 -8.76 7.57
C ARG A 120 10.60 -9.94 7.48
N LEU A 121 10.99 -10.97 6.73
CA LEU A 121 10.29 -12.25 6.63
C LEU A 121 10.70 -13.17 7.79
N SER A 122 9.74 -13.55 8.62
CA SER A 122 9.95 -14.40 9.80
C SER A 122 9.05 -15.63 9.76
N GLY A 123 9.46 -16.70 10.45
CA GLY A 123 8.63 -17.91 10.62
C GLY A 123 8.39 -18.74 9.36
N PHE A 124 9.02 -18.36 8.24
CA PHE A 124 8.83 -18.97 6.92
C PHE A 124 9.27 -20.44 6.80
N LEU A 125 10.05 -20.97 7.74
CA LEU A 125 10.37 -22.41 7.81
C LEU A 125 9.69 -23.12 9.00
N ILE A 126 9.12 -22.36 9.95
CA ILE A 126 8.62 -22.93 11.20
C ILE A 126 7.34 -23.71 10.91
N GLY A 127 7.36 -25.03 11.13
CA GLY A 127 6.26 -25.93 10.85
C GLY A 127 6.08 -26.28 9.36
N SER A 128 6.98 -25.84 8.49
CA SER A 128 7.01 -26.28 7.09
C SER A 128 7.76 -27.60 6.95
N LYS A 129 7.36 -28.39 5.96
CA LYS A 129 8.06 -29.62 5.55
C LYS A 129 9.15 -29.37 4.50
N ALA A 130 9.29 -28.15 3.99
CA ALA A 130 10.38 -27.80 3.10
C ALA A 130 11.69 -27.73 3.87
N ASP A 131 12.68 -28.51 3.45
CA ASP A 131 14.04 -28.46 3.97
C ASP A 131 14.89 -27.49 3.14
N ALA A 132 14.83 -26.22 3.55
CA ALA A 132 15.74 -25.17 3.09
C ALA A 132 16.99 -25.04 3.99
N GLY A 133 17.18 -25.99 4.92
CA GLY A 133 17.96 -25.82 6.14
C GLY A 133 19.37 -25.34 5.89
N GLN A 134 20.17 -26.04 5.08
CA GLN A 134 21.57 -25.63 4.87
C GLN A 134 21.72 -24.27 4.17
N TRP A 135 20.79 -23.92 3.27
CA TRP A 135 20.82 -22.68 2.48
C TRP A 135 20.19 -21.49 3.19
N MET A 136 19.55 -21.72 4.33
CA MET A 136 19.01 -20.68 5.20
C MET A 136 19.65 -20.70 6.60
N ASP A 137 20.54 -21.65 6.91
CA ASP A 137 21.28 -21.69 8.17
C ASP A 137 22.57 -20.85 8.05
N PRO A 138 22.71 -19.75 8.82
CA PRO A 138 23.89 -18.89 8.76
C PRO A 138 25.21 -19.55 9.19
N TYR A 139 25.16 -20.72 9.83
CA TYR A 139 26.35 -21.49 10.22
C TYR A 139 26.73 -22.56 9.19
N LYS A 140 25.93 -22.70 8.13
CA LYS A 140 26.19 -23.56 6.96
C LYS A 140 26.31 -22.67 5.71
N ASN A 141 25.47 -22.91 4.70
CA ASN A 141 25.48 -22.20 3.42
C ASN A 141 24.49 -21.02 3.38
N GLY A 142 23.87 -20.65 4.51
CA GLY A 142 22.93 -19.54 4.60
C GLY A 142 23.53 -18.15 4.48
N ARG A 143 24.83 -18.05 4.22
CA ARG A 143 25.54 -16.79 3.88
C ARG A 143 26.07 -16.76 2.45
N SER A 144 25.89 -17.85 1.69
CA SER A 144 26.40 -17.95 0.33
C SER A 144 25.75 -16.91 -0.59
N LEU A 145 26.57 -16.30 -1.45
CA LEU A 145 26.11 -15.42 -2.52
C LEU A 145 25.47 -16.25 -3.65
N GLY A 146 24.62 -15.63 -4.47
CA GLY A 146 23.89 -16.34 -5.54
C GLY A 146 22.62 -17.06 -5.07
N ARG A 147 22.17 -16.82 -3.84
CA ARG A 147 20.86 -17.28 -3.37
C ARG A 147 19.78 -16.30 -3.82
N TRP A 148 18.65 -16.81 -4.27
CA TRP A 148 17.48 -16.01 -4.61
C TRP A 148 16.21 -16.55 -3.96
N LEU A 149 15.29 -15.64 -3.66
CA LEU A 149 13.92 -15.97 -3.29
C LEU A 149 13.02 -15.55 -4.45
N ILE A 150 12.33 -16.52 -5.04
CA ILE A 150 11.26 -16.28 -6.03
C ILE A 150 9.92 -16.37 -5.31
N LEU A 151 9.03 -15.42 -5.58
CA LEU A 151 7.67 -15.34 -5.03
C LEU A 151 6.66 -15.26 -6.17
N GLY A 152 5.77 -16.24 -6.29
CA GLY A 152 4.59 -16.16 -7.15
C GLY A 152 3.36 -15.74 -6.33
N VAL A 153 2.71 -14.65 -6.73
CA VAL A 153 1.55 -14.08 -6.05
C VAL A 153 0.27 -14.44 -6.78
N ASN A 154 -0.72 -14.94 -6.03
CA ASN A 154 -2.04 -15.34 -6.52
C ASN A 154 -3.14 -14.40 -5.99
N ASP A 155 -4.26 -14.31 -6.72
CA ASP A 155 -5.42 -13.48 -6.40
C ASP A 155 -6.07 -13.87 -5.06
N ASP A 156 -5.94 -15.15 -4.68
CA ASP A 156 -6.43 -15.69 -3.40
C ASP A 156 -5.53 -15.35 -2.18
N LYS A 157 -4.56 -14.43 -2.39
CA LYS A 157 -3.55 -13.98 -1.42
C LYS A 157 -2.49 -15.02 -1.04
N THR A 158 -2.44 -16.16 -1.73
CA THR A 158 -1.37 -17.15 -1.53
C THR A 158 -0.07 -16.67 -2.17
N VAL A 159 1.05 -16.87 -1.48
CA VAL A 159 2.39 -16.59 -1.98
C VAL A 159 3.19 -17.88 -2.08
N TYR A 160 3.38 -18.36 -3.30
CA TYR A 160 4.23 -19.51 -3.59
C TYR A 160 5.69 -19.09 -3.63
N SER A 161 6.57 -19.85 -2.98
CA SER A 161 7.96 -19.47 -2.76
C SER A 161 8.92 -20.56 -3.19
N TYR A 162 10.01 -20.16 -3.85
CA TYR A 162 11.09 -21.06 -4.25
C TYR A 162 12.44 -20.47 -3.87
N LEU A 163 13.31 -21.29 -3.27
CA LEU A 163 14.68 -20.91 -2.93
C LEU A 163 15.61 -21.37 -4.05
N VAL A 164 16.22 -20.42 -4.74
CA VAL A 164 17.30 -20.70 -5.69
C VAL A 164 18.60 -20.78 -4.92
N THR A 165 19.35 -21.84 -5.18
CA THR A 165 20.67 -22.08 -4.58
C THR A 165 21.77 -21.68 -5.56
N PRO A 166 22.98 -21.34 -5.08
CA PRO A 166 24.08 -20.90 -5.94
C PRO A 166 24.61 -21.99 -6.88
N VAL A 167 24.27 -23.25 -6.61
CA VAL A 167 24.69 -24.40 -7.42
C VAL A 167 23.78 -24.66 -8.62
N CYS A 168 22.69 -23.91 -8.74
CA CYS A 168 21.72 -24.02 -9.83
C CYS A 168 21.99 -22.97 -10.91
N ASN A 169 21.91 -23.36 -12.19
CA ASN A 169 22.03 -22.45 -13.32
C ASN A 169 20.99 -21.31 -13.29
N LEU A 170 19.84 -21.55 -12.67
CA LEU A 170 18.80 -20.55 -12.44
C LEU A 170 19.32 -19.28 -11.75
N SER A 171 20.33 -19.38 -10.88
CA SER A 171 20.92 -18.19 -10.26
C SER A 171 21.50 -17.24 -11.31
N ASN A 172 22.18 -17.77 -12.33
CA ASN A 172 22.78 -16.98 -13.40
C ASN A 172 21.71 -16.47 -14.39
N GLU A 173 20.75 -17.33 -14.75
CA GLU A 173 19.61 -16.92 -15.58
C GLU A 173 18.88 -15.72 -14.96
N LEU A 174 18.68 -15.75 -13.64
CA LEU A 174 18.08 -14.64 -12.90
C LEU A 174 18.92 -13.36 -12.98
N GLU A 175 20.25 -13.40 -12.93
CA GLU A 175 21.07 -12.17 -13.07
C GLU A 175 20.85 -11.50 -14.43
N GLU A 176 20.72 -12.28 -15.49
CA GLU A 176 20.62 -11.81 -16.88
C GLU A 176 19.17 -11.52 -17.32
N THR A 177 18.17 -11.95 -16.55
CA THR A 177 16.76 -11.79 -16.90
C THR A 177 16.30 -10.32 -16.81
N GLY A 178 15.66 -9.84 -17.89
CA GLY A 178 14.97 -8.56 -17.93
C GLY A 178 13.87 -8.48 -16.87
N HIS A 179 13.80 -7.35 -16.18
CA HIS A 179 12.94 -7.23 -15.00
C HIS A 179 12.48 -5.81 -14.78
N ILE A 180 11.33 -5.67 -14.11
CA ILE A 180 10.83 -4.41 -13.61
C ILE A 180 11.26 -4.25 -12.15
N LYS A 181 11.93 -3.15 -11.82
CA LYS A 181 12.23 -2.82 -10.43
C LYS A 181 10.94 -2.35 -9.74
N VAL A 182 10.42 -3.15 -8.80
CA VAL A 182 9.21 -2.84 -8.03
C VAL A 182 9.51 -2.29 -6.64
N SER A 183 10.69 -2.59 -6.09
CA SER A 183 11.20 -1.96 -4.88
C SER A 183 12.73 -1.92 -4.91
N ASN A 184 13.36 -1.46 -3.83
CA ASN A 184 14.82 -1.46 -3.74
C ASN A 184 15.43 -2.87 -3.67
N VAL A 185 14.66 -3.90 -3.33
CA VAL A 185 15.16 -5.27 -3.18
C VAL A 185 14.40 -6.31 -3.99
N PHE A 186 13.23 -5.96 -4.51
CA PHE A 186 12.42 -6.84 -5.36
C PHE A 186 12.37 -6.34 -6.80
N ARG A 187 12.34 -7.32 -7.70
CA ARG A 187 12.08 -7.13 -9.11
C ARG A 187 10.97 -8.07 -9.55
N GLU A 188 10.11 -7.60 -10.42
CA GLU A 188 9.11 -8.40 -11.11
C GLU A 188 9.74 -8.99 -12.38
N LEU A 189 9.63 -10.31 -12.54
CA LEU A 189 10.20 -11.03 -13.66
C LEU A 189 9.28 -10.89 -14.88
N LEU A 190 9.81 -10.35 -15.98
CA LEU A 190 9.09 -10.27 -17.24
C LEU A 190 9.19 -11.62 -17.96
N THR A 191 8.04 -12.24 -18.17
CA THR A 191 7.93 -13.46 -18.96
C THR A 191 7.71 -13.09 -20.43
N GLY A 192 8.76 -12.61 -21.09
CA GLY A 192 8.77 -12.20 -22.50
C GLY A 192 10.06 -11.47 -22.86
N LYS A 193 10.46 -11.47 -24.15
CA LYS A 193 11.58 -10.67 -24.66
C LYS A 193 11.19 -9.19 -24.82
N GLU A 194 10.54 -8.61 -23.82
CA GLU A 194 10.21 -7.19 -23.84
C GLU A 194 11.42 -6.41 -23.30
N GLU A 195 11.88 -5.44 -24.08
CA GLU A 195 12.98 -4.56 -23.69
C GLU A 195 12.61 -3.78 -22.43
N VAL A 196 13.59 -3.70 -21.51
CA VAL A 196 13.44 -3.04 -20.22
C VAL A 196 13.34 -1.53 -20.45
N THR A 197 12.12 -1.01 -20.48
CA THR A 197 11.85 0.41 -20.27
C THR A 197 11.74 0.67 -18.77
N SER A 198 12.31 1.78 -18.29
CA SER A 198 12.03 2.28 -16.94
C SER A 198 10.51 2.43 -16.78
N THR A 199 9.92 1.90 -15.69
CA THR A 199 8.46 1.99 -15.47
C THR A 199 7.97 3.43 -15.42
N ARG A 200 8.83 4.36 -14.99
CA ARG A 200 8.60 5.80 -15.07
C ARG A 200 8.47 6.26 -16.52
N THR A 201 9.40 5.86 -17.38
CA THR A 201 9.39 6.22 -18.81
C THR A 201 8.16 5.63 -19.48
N ALA A 202 7.88 4.34 -19.28
CA ALA A 202 6.68 3.68 -19.82
C ALA A 202 5.39 4.39 -19.39
N LEU A 203 5.29 4.78 -18.12
CA LEU A 203 4.16 5.55 -17.60
C LEU A 203 4.04 6.92 -18.31
N LEU A 204 5.13 7.68 -18.41
CA LEU A 204 5.12 9.01 -19.02
C LEU A 204 4.79 8.95 -20.51
N SER A 205 5.34 7.97 -21.25
CA SER A 205 4.99 7.71 -22.65
C SER A 205 3.50 7.41 -22.79
N LYS A 206 2.94 6.59 -21.88
CA LYS A 206 1.51 6.29 -21.93
C LYS A 206 0.66 7.52 -21.61
N LEU A 207 1.05 8.33 -20.63
CA LEU A 207 0.34 9.56 -20.28
C LEU A 207 0.44 10.63 -21.38
N LEU A 208 1.53 10.65 -22.16
CA LEU A 208 1.65 11.45 -23.37
C LEU A 208 0.58 11.04 -24.39
N GLU A 209 0.44 9.75 -24.69
CA GLU A 209 -0.62 9.26 -25.60
C GLU A 209 -2.03 9.67 -25.11
N VAL A 210 -2.27 9.64 -23.79
CA VAL A 210 -3.55 10.07 -23.21
C VAL A 210 -3.76 11.57 -23.38
N TYR A 211 -2.72 12.39 -23.16
CA TYR A 211 -2.77 13.83 -23.36
C TYR A 211 -3.07 14.19 -24.83
N GLU A 212 -2.40 13.53 -25.79
CA GLU A 212 -2.54 13.80 -27.23
C GLU A 212 -3.95 13.51 -27.77
N LYS A 213 -4.73 12.65 -27.11
CA LYS A 213 -6.14 12.40 -27.46
C LYS A 213 -7.05 13.60 -27.17
N GLY A 214 -6.61 14.54 -26.34
CA GLY A 214 -7.41 15.70 -25.97
C GLY A 214 -8.64 15.35 -25.15
N TRP A 215 -9.84 15.65 -25.67
CA TRP A 215 -11.11 15.39 -24.99
C TRP A 215 -11.58 13.95 -25.23
N ILE A 216 -11.64 13.17 -24.16
CA ILE A 216 -11.98 11.75 -24.16
C ILE A 216 -13.38 11.57 -23.56
N PRO A 217 -14.31 10.90 -24.26
CA PRO A 217 -15.62 10.56 -23.71
C PRO A 217 -15.52 9.75 -22.41
N SER A 218 -16.42 10.04 -21.48
CA SER A 218 -16.50 9.39 -20.18
C SER A 218 -16.74 7.87 -20.33
N GLN A 219 -15.77 7.07 -19.89
CA GLN A 219 -15.74 5.63 -20.12
C GLN A 219 -15.10 4.87 -18.95
N LYS A 220 -15.24 3.54 -18.97
CA LYS A 220 -14.51 2.60 -18.11
C LYS A 220 -14.11 1.38 -18.95
N LEU A 221 -13.10 0.64 -18.50
CA LEU A 221 -12.76 -0.65 -19.08
C LEU A 221 -13.63 -1.74 -18.44
N SER A 222 -14.22 -2.62 -19.25
CA SER A 222 -14.94 -3.80 -18.77
C SER A 222 -13.98 -4.94 -18.44
N ILE A 223 -14.48 -5.99 -17.78
CA ILE A 223 -13.70 -7.21 -17.49
C ILE A 223 -13.22 -7.93 -18.76
N HIS A 224 -13.82 -7.62 -19.92
CA HIS A 224 -13.45 -8.17 -21.22
C HIS A 224 -12.49 -7.24 -21.99
N ASN A 225 -11.90 -6.26 -21.31
CA ASN A 225 -11.02 -5.24 -21.90
C ASN A 225 -11.68 -4.40 -23.01
N VAL A 226 -13.00 -4.20 -22.91
CA VAL A 226 -13.77 -3.34 -23.82
C VAL A 226 -14.08 -2.02 -23.13
N LYS A 227 -13.83 -0.90 -23.81
CA LYS A 227 -14.18 0.43 -23.30
C LYS A 227 -15.68 0.67 -23.44
N GLU A 228 -16.34 1.03 -22.35
CA GLU A 228 -17.79 1.25 -22.28
C GLU A 228 -18.11 2.64 -21.72
N PRO A 229 -19.16 3.32 -22.21
CA PRO A 229 -19.63 4.57 -21.64
C PRO A 229 -19.93 4.44 -20.14
N TYR A 230 -19.46 5.39 -19.34
CA TYR A 230 -19.66 5.36 -17.90
C TYR A 230 -19.85 6.75 -17.32
N ASN A 231 -20.98 7.00 -16.67
CA ASN A 231 -21.35 8.30 -16.12
C ASN A 231 -21.58 8.22 -14.62
N ALA A 232 -20.57 8.65 -13.85
CA ALA A 232 -20.64 8.72 -12.40
C ALA A 232 -19.66 9.79 -11.86
N PRO A 233 -19.76 10.20 -10.58
CA PRO A 233 -18.86 11.19 -10.00
C PRO A 233 -17.36 10.82 -10.06
N ASN A 234 -17.04 9.53 -10.13
CA ASN A 234 -15.68 8.99 -10.23
C ASN A 234 -15.25 8.64 -11.67
N ALA A 235 -16.05 8.97 -12.68
CA ALA A 235 -15.80 8.53 -14.05
C ALA A 235 -14.51 9.08 -14.69
N ALA A 236 -14.01 10.23 -14.22
CA ALA A 236 -12.69 10.74 -14.65
C ALA A 236 -11.55 9.76 -14.33
N GLY A 237 -11.60 9.11 -13.15
CA GLY A 237 -10.62 8.10 -12.74
C GLY A 237 -10.69 6.88 -13.64
N TYR A 238 -11.88 6.32 -13.81
CA TYR A 238 -12.10 5.17 -14.69
C TYR A 238 -11.77 5.45 -16.16
N THR A 239 -11.95 6.69 -16.62
CA THR A 239 -11.57 7.07 -17.99
C THR A 239 -10.05 7.03 -18.15
N LEU A 240 -9.30 7.55 -17.17
CA LEU A 240 -7.84 7.47 -17.18
C LEU A 240 -7.34 6.02 -17.10
N GLU A 241 -7.90 5.23 -16.17
CA GLU A 241 -7.59 3.81 -16.02
C GLU A 241 -7.83 3.04 -17.33
N ALA A 242 -8.96 3.28 -18.00
CA ALA A 242 -9.27 2.65 -19.27
C ALA A 242 -8.30 3.01 -20.39
N GLU A 243 -7.75 4.23 -20.39
CA GLU A 243 -6.73 4.64 -21.36
C GLU A 243 -5.35 4.04 -21.08
N LEU A 244 -5.08 3.70 -19.83
CA LEU A 244 -3.89 2.95 -19.40
C LEU A 244 -4.07 1.42 -19.53
N ASN A 245 -5.22 0.95 -20.04
CA ASN A 245 -5.61 -0.46 -20.10
C ASN A 245 -5.63 -1.17 -18.74
N ILE A 246 -6.05 -0.44 -17.71
CA ILE A 246 -6.17 -0.94 -16.33
C ILE A 246 -7.62 -1.38 -16.12
N THR A 247 -7.81 -2.66 -15.82
CA THR A 247 -9.14 -3.21 -15.53
C THR A 247 -9.58 -2.78 -14.12
N PRO A 248 -10.85 -2.35 -13.91
CA PRO A 248 -11.42 -2.05 -12.60
C PRO A 248 -11.48 -3.26 -11.67
N ASN A 249 -10.36 -3.63 -11.09
CA ASN A 249 -10.27 -4.73 -10.17
C ASN A 249 -10.18 -4.10 -8.78
N GLY A 250 -11.14 -4.36 -7.89
CA GLY A 250 -11.14 -3.80 -6.52
C GLY A 250 -10.02 -4.32 -5.62
N ILE A 251 -8.88 -4.68 -6.19
CA ILE A 251 -7.67 -5.21 -5.57
C ILE A 251 -6.72 -4.02 -5.36
N ALA A 252 -6.16 -3.91 -4.16
CA ALA A 252 -5.24 -2.84 -3.79
C ALA A 252 -3.80 -3.10 -4.31
N GLU A 253 -3.65 -3.19 -5.63
CA GLU A 253 -2.35 -3.32 -6.32
C GLU A 253 -2.03 -2.05 -7.11
N PRO A 254 -0.76 -1.81 -7.50
CA PRO A 254 -0.42 -0.62 -8.27
C PRO A 254 -1.07 -0.65 -9.64
N ASP A 255 -1.70 0.46 -9.97
CA ASP A 255 -2.50 0.66 -11.17
C ASP A 255 -1.69 0.39 -12.44
N TYR A 256 -0.46 0.93 -12.56
CA TYR A 256 0.37 0.79 -13.76
C TYR A 256 1.85 0.58 -13.44
N LEU A 257 2.39 -0.62 -13.69
CA LEU A 257 3.82 -0.94 -13.55
C LEU A 257 4.45 -0.50 -12.21
N GLY A 258 3.72 -0.68 -11.10
CA GLY A 258 4.16 -0.25 -9.76
C GLY A 258 3.70 1.15 -9.34
N TRP A 259 3.12 1.95 -10.24
CA TRP A 259 2.58 3.28 -9.95
C TRP A 259 1.10 3.25 -9.59
N GLU A 260 0.74 3.91 -8.48
CA GLU A 260 -0.63 4.35 -8.23
C GLU A 260 -0.96 5.52 -9.16
N ILE A 261 -2.11 5.50 -9.83
CA ILE A 261 -2.55 6.57 -10.72
C ILE A 261 -3.72 7.30 -10.08
N LYS A 262 -3.60 8.62 -9.92
CA LYS A 262 -4.65 9.46 -9.34
C LYS A 262 -4.93 10.67 -10.19
N GLN A 263 -6.10 10.71 -10.84
CA GLN A 263 -6.55 11.96 -11.43
C GLN A 263 -7.06 12.94 -10.38
N PHE A 264 -6.92 14.24 -10.66
CA PHE A 264 -7.58 15.29 -9.90
C PHE A 264 -8.19 16.36 -10.80
N ASN A 265 -9.39 16.81 -10.46
CA ASN A 265 -10.10 17.81 -11.24
C ASN A 265 -9.49 19.21 -11.05
N VAL A 266 -9.32 19.93 -12.16
CA VAL A 266 -8.88 21.33 -12.22
C VAL A 266 -9.89 22.17 -13.01
N THR A 267 -9.81 23.50 -12.89
CA THR A 267 -10.68 24.44 -13.64
C THR A 267 -10.05 24.96 -14.94
N SER A 268 -8.72 24.89 -15.04
CA SER A 268 -7.93 25.27 -16.21
C SER A 268 -6.54 24.64 -16.13
N PHE A 269 -5.82 24.62 -17.25
CA PHE A 269 -4.38 24.40 -17.28
C PHE A 269 -3.61 25.74 -17.42
N PRO A 270 -2.41 25.92 -16.82
CA PRO A 270 -1.81 25.09 -15.76
C PRO A 270 -2.76 24.92 -14.56
N ALA A 271 -2.56 23.87 -13.77
CA ALA A 271 -3.55 23.40 -12.80
C ALA A 271 -4.02 24.51 -11.83
N LYS A 272 -5.33 24.82 -11.86
CA LYS A 272 -6.01 25.76 -10.95
C LYS A 272 -7.26 25.15 -10.33
N GLY A 273 -7.68 25.69 -9.18
CA GLY A 273 -8.92 25.26 -8.51
C GLY A 273 -8.85 23.86 -7.91
N VAL A 274 -7.65 23.36 -7.61
CA VAL A 274 -7.44 22.00 -7.13
C VAL A 274 -8.10 21.76 -5.78
N LYS A 275 -8.87 20.68 -5.67
CA LYS A 275 -9.54 20.28 -4.42
C LYS A 275 -8.62 19.43 -3.53
N PRO A 276 -8.87 19.38 -2.21
CA PRO A 276 -8.08 18.50 -1.33
C PRO A 276 -8.22 17.03 -1.70
N VAL A 277 -7.10 16.31 -1.65
CA VAL A 277 -7.00 14.89 -1.97
C VAL A 277 -7.46 14.07 -0.77
N THR A 278 -8.32 13.08 -1.01
CA THR A 278 -8.66 12.09 0.02
C THR A 278 -7.56 11.06 0.08
N LEU A 279 -6.93 10.94 1.23
CA LEU A 279 -5.85 9.99 1.44
C LEU A 279 -6.41 8.60 1.76
N MET A 280 -7.27 8.48 2.75
CA MET A 280 -7.85 7.22 3.18
C MET A 280 -9.18 7.48 3.89
N THR A 281 -10.04 6.47 3.99
CA THR A 281 -11.34 6.61 4.67
C THR A 281 -11.63 5.53 5.72
N PRO A 282 -10.72 5.29 6.69
CA PRO A 282 -10.95 4.33 7.76
C PRO A 282 -12.02 4.82 8.73
N GLU A 283 -12.94 3.94 9.10
CA GLU A 283 -13.82 4.17 10.25
C GLU A 283 -13.02 4.02 11.56
N PRO A 284 -13.41 4.69 12.66
CA PRO A 284 -12.79 4.49 13.97
C PRO A 284 -12.85 3.03 14.42
N ASP A 285 -11.79 2.54 15.07
CA ASP A 285 -11.72 1.21 15.71
C ASP A 285 -11.67 1.27 17.24
N GLY A 286 -11.70 2.46 17.84
CA GLY A 286 -11.84 2.65 19.29
C GLY A 286 -12.61 3.91 19.70
N GLY A 287 -12.68 4.15 21.01
CA GLY A 287 -13.43 5.24 21.63
C GLY A 287 -14.94 5.05 21.61
N TYR A 288 -15.65 6.08 22.07
CA TYR A 288 -17.12 6.08 22.18
C TYR A 288 -17.82 5.68 20.88
N TYR A 289 -17.29 6.10 19.72
CA TYR A 289 -17.80 5.72 18.40
C TYR A 289 -17.90 4.20 18.20
N LYS A 290 -16.85 3.47 18.59
CA LYS A 290 -16.78 2.02 18.43
C LYS A 290 -17.67 1.30 19.45
N GLU A 291 -17.70 1.79 20.69
CA GLU A 291 -18.43 1.19 21.82
C GLU A 291 -19.95 1.37 21.71
N GLN A 292 -20.40 2.59 21.42
CA GLN A 292 -21.83 2.96 21.42
C GLN A 292 -22.43 3.07 20.01
N GLY A 293 -21.58 3.01 18.98
CA GLY A 293 -21.96 3.11 17.58
C GLY A 293 -22.18 4.54 17.09
N GLY A 294 -22.10 4.70 15.77
CA GLY A 294 -22.14 6.02 15.11
C GLY A 294 -23.40 6.84 15.38
N LYS A 295 -24.56 6.22 15.64
CA LYS A 295 -25.81 6.95 15.94
C LYS A 295 -25.69 7.69 17.28
N GLN A 296 -25.23 7.00 18.33
CA GLN A 296 -25.04 7.62 19.63
C GLN A 296 -23.90 8.63 19.61
N PHE A 297 -22.82 8.33 18.88
CA PHE A 297 -21.73 9.28 18.69
C PHE A 297 -22.20 10.63 18.14
N VAL A 298 -23.03 10.65 17.09
CA VAL A 298 -23.54 11.90 16.51
C VAL A 298 -24.50 12.62 17.46
N ARG A 299 -25.22 11.91 18.34
CA ARG A 299 -26.08 12.55 19.35
C ARG A 299 -25.29 13.27 20.44
N ILE A 300 -24.13 12.73 20.82
CA ILE A 300 -23.30 13.31 21.88
C ILE A 300 -22.36 14.38 21.33
N PHE A 301 -21.69 14.12 20.21
CA PHE A 301 -20.61 14.97 19.70
C PHE A 301 -21.00 15.76 18.42
N GLY A 302 -22.17 15.50 17.86
CA GLY A 302 -22.67 16.21 16.69
C GLY A 302 -23.38 17.52 17.03
N TYR A 303 -23.84 18.21 15.99
CA TYR A 303 -24.53 19.49 16.07
C TYR A 303 -25.74 19.52 15.13
N PRO A 304 -26.76 20.35 15.39
CA PRO A 304 -27.91 20.54 14.50
C PRO A 304 -27.51 20.98 13.08
N ASP A 305 -28.33 20.68 12.08
CA ASP A 305 -28.07 21.13 10.71
C ASP A 305 -27.98 22.66 10.59
N LYS A 306 -26.85 23.16 10.08
CA LYS A 306 -26.57 24.60 9.92
C LYS A 306 -27.35 25.25 8.79
N CYS A 307 -27.97 24.46 7.90
CA CYS A 307 -28.80 24.95 6.80
C CYS A 307 -30.30 24.79 7.10
N GLY A 308 -30.67 24.54 8.36
CA GLY A 308 -32.06 24.49 8.80
C GLY A 308 -32.83 23.23 8.40
N LYS A 309 -32.15 22.15 7.98
CA LYS A 309 -32.87 20.88 7.71
C LYS A 309 -33.38 20.29 9.04
N PRO A 310 -34.70 20.13 9.21
CA PRO A 310 -35.27 19.65 10.46
C PRO A 310 -34.90 18.18 10.69
N ASP A 311 -34.94 17.77 11.96
CA ASP A 311 -34.74 16.39 12.41
C ASP A 311 -33.45 15.72 11.88
N ARG A 312 -32.37 16.51 11.87
CA ARG A 312 -31.04 16.09 11.40
C ARG A 312 -29.93 16.61 12.30
N LEU A 313 -29.03 15.71 12.69
CA LEU A 313 -27.75 16.03 13.30
C LEU A 313 -26.60 15.76 12.32
N ASN A 314 -25.53 16.52 12.45
CA ASN A 314 -24.31 16.36 11.67
C ASN A 314 -23.09 16.26 12.59
N PHE A 315 -22.08 15.55 12.12
CA PHE A 315 -20.75 15.58 12.71
C PHE A 315 -19.77 15.81 11.56
N GLY A 316 -19.16 16.99 11.56
CA GLY A 316 -18.33 17.49 10.47
C GLY A 316 -17.49 18.69 10.90
N GLY A 317 -16.65 19.15 9.99
CA GLY A 317 -15.66 20.20 10.24
C GLY A 317 -14.24 19.67 10.10
N ILE A 318 -13.30 20.55 9.79
CA ILE A 318 -11.90 20.15 9.64
C ILE A 318 -11.28 20.01 11.03
N HIS A 319 -10.78 18.81 11.34
CA HIS A 319 -10.02 18.52 12.54
C HIS A 319 -8.53 18.44 12.19
N GLN A 320 -7.76 19.40 12.70
CA GLN A 320 -6.29 19.44 12.58
C GLN A 320 -5.65 19.02 13.89
N ALA A 321 -4.45 18.43 13.81
CA ALA A 321 -3.72 18.00 14.99
C ALA A 321 -3.50 19.16 15.97
N ASN A 322 -3.75 18.89 17.25
CA ASN A 322 -3.57 19.81 18.38
C ASN A 322 -4.36 21.12 18.26
N LYS A 323 -5.47 21.11 17.50
CA LYS A 323 -6.42 22.23 17.40
C LYS A 323 -7.83 21.76 17.70
N ILE A 324 -8.54 22.58 18.47
CA ILE A 324 -9.96 22.36 18.75
C ILE A 324 -10.77 22.68 17.49
N CYS A 325 -11.59 21.73 17.03
CA CYS A 325 -12.55 21.97 15.97
C CYS A 325 -13.79 22.66 16.56
N GLN A 326 -14.01 23.92 16.19
CA GLN A 326 -15.12 24.74 16.72
C GLN A 326 -16.52 24.13 16.52
N ALA A 327 -16.71 23.31 15.47
CA ALA A 327 -18.01 22.71 15.18
C ALA A 327 -18.38 21.58 16.16
N THR A 328 -17.39 20.91 16.75
CA THR A 328 -17.58 19.70 17.56
C THR A 328 -16.97 19.81 18.96
N ASN A 329 -16.19 20.86 19.23
CA ASN A 329 -15.39 21.04 20.44
C ASN A 329 -14.42 19.88 20.74
N LEU A 330 -14.05 19.11 19.72
CA LEU A 330 -13.08 18.02 19.83
C LEU A 330 -11.73 18.44 19.26
N MET A 331 -10.66 17.97 19.89
CA MET A 331 -9.30 18.12 19.42
C MET A 331 -8.80 16.81 18.81
N LEU A 332 -8.15 16.87 17.65
CA LEU A 332 -7.45 15.72 17.08
C LEU A 332 -6.06 15.61 17.72
N GLN A 333 -5.73 14.46 18.28
CA GLN A 333 -4.45 14.19 18.91
C GLN A 333 -3.83 12.90 18.39
N ILE A 334 -2.50 12.85 18.41
CA ILE A 334 -1.72 11.69 17.97
C ILE A 334 -0.95 11.17 19.19
N TYR A 335 -1.26 9.95 19.59
CA TYR A 335 -0.67 9.28 20.74
C TYR A 335 0.32 8.20 20.26
N GLY A 336 1.48 8.09 20.91
CA GLY A 336 2.50 7.10 20.56
C GLY A 336 3.39 7.47 19.37
N PHE A 337 3.50 8.76 19.04
CA PHE A 337 4.37 9.28 17.98
C PHE A 337 5.18 10.47 18.48
N ASP A 338 6.47 10.47 18.15
CA ASP A 338 7.42 11.56 18.42
C ASP A 338 7.69 12.29 17.11
N ASN A 339 7.16 13.51 17.00
CA ASN A 339 7.23 14.32 15.79
C ASN A 339 8.64 14.87 15.52
N GLU A 340 9.43 15.16 16.55
CA GLU A 340 10.78 15.71 16.36
C GLU A 340 11.70 14.66 15.72
N GLN A 341 11.55 13.41 16.15
CA GLN A 341 12.32 12.28 15.60
C GLN A 341 11.62 11.57 14.44
N SER A 342 10.39 11.99 14.09
CA SER A 342 9.55 11.33 13.08
C SER A 342 9.46 9.81 13.33
N SER A 343 9.19 9.41 14.58
CA SER A 343 9.28 8.02 15.03
C SER A 343 8.08 7.57 15.85
N ILE A 344 7.65 6.32 15.64
CA ILE A 344 6.63 5.69 16.49
C ILE A 344 7.27 5.30 17.82
N THR A 345 6.61 5.66 18.92
CA THR A 345 7.08 5.45 20.30
C THR A 345 6.22 4.48 21.10
N ASP A 346 5.03 4.13 20.59
CA ASP A 346 4.17 3.08 21.14
C ASP A 346 3.58 2.23 20.01
N ALA A 347 3.73 0.91 20.08
CA ALA A 347 3.13 -0.04 19.14
C ALA A 347 1.58 0.09 19.10
N ARG A 348 0.98 0.44 20.24
CA ARG A 348 -0.46 0.66 20.39
C ARG A 348 -0.85 2.13 20.19
N GLY A 349 0.04 2.94 19.62
CA GLY A 349 -0.25 4.32 19.26
C GLY A 349 -1.50 4.44 18.40
N TYR A 350 -2.15 5.59 18.49
CA TYR A 350 -3.42 5.86 17.83
C TYR A 350 -3.62 7.34 17.60
N ILE A 351 -4.53 7.65 16.67
CA ILE A 351 -5.03 9.00 16.45
C ILE A 351 -6.41 9.07 17.08
N ALA A 352 -6.70 10.12 17.84
CA ALA A 352 -7.97 10.26 18.54
C ALA A 352 -8.59 11.64 18.39
N LEU A 353 -9.91 11.66 18.39
CA LEU A 353 -10.70 12.83 18.70
C LEU A 353 -11.01 12.83 20.19
N VAL A 354 -10.54 13.85 20.90
CA VAL A 354 -10.64 13.96 22.35
C VAL A 354 -11.43 15.21 22.71
N SER A 355 -12.39 15.06 23.63
CA SER A 355 -13.18 16.16 24.17
C SER A 355 -12.43 16.90 25.27
N HIS A 356 -12.96 18.05 25.72
CA HIS A 356 -12.39 18.78 26.84
C HIS A 356 -12.30 17.94 28.13
N ASP A 357 -13.30 17.08 28.38
CA ASP A 357 -13.38 16.13 29.50
C ASP A 357 -12.45 14.91 29.34
N GLN A 358 -11.51 14.94 28.39
CA GLN A 358 -10.61 13.83 28.07
C GLN A 358 -11.30 12.54 27.60
N ILE A 359 -12.60 12.61 27.25
CA ILE A 359 -13.29 11.48 26.63
C ILE A 359 -12.78 11.28 25.20
N VAL A 360 -12.32 10.06 24.89
CA VAL A 360 -11.97 9.63 23.53
C VAL A 360 -13.26 9.38 22.75
N ALA A 361 -13.68 10.37 21.98
CA ALA A 361 -14.90 10.30 21.19
C ALA A 361 -14.78 9.26 20.06
N ALA A 362 -13.63 9.21 19.40
CA ALA A 362 -13.30 8.24 18.36
C ALA A 362 -11.78 8.09 18.27
N SER A 363 -11.29 6.88 17.98
CA SER A 363 -9.87 6.66 17.72
C SER A 363 -9.61 5.69 16.57
N TRP A 364 -8.42 5.80 15.99
CA TRP A 364 -7.87 4.96 14.94
C TRP A 364 -6.50 4.44 15.38
N SER A 365 -6.37 3.14 15.58
CA SER A 365 -5.07 2.53 15.88
C SER A 365 -4.08 2.71 14.73
N PHE A 366 -2.78 2.85 15.05
CA PHE A 366 -1.73 2.90 14.02
C PHE A 366 -1.72 1.64 13.15
N ALA A 367 -1.96 0.46 13.73
CA ALA A 367 -2.06 -0.79 12.98
C ALA A 367 -3.14 -0.72 11.88
N LYS A 368 -4.34 -0.21 12.21
CA LYS A 368 -5.40 0.00 11.23
C LYS A 368 -5.02 1.03 10.18
N LEU A 369 -4.47 2.16 10.58
CA LEU A 369 -4.09 3.21 9.63
C LEU A 369 -2.97 2.76 8.68
N MET A 370 -1.99 1.99 9.19
CA MET A 370 -0.96 1.34 8.38
C MET A 370 -1.56 0.35 7.39
N GLU A 371 -2.60 -0.40 7.76
CA GLU A 371 -3.30 -1.34 6.85
C GLU A 371 -3.87 -0.58 5.64
N HIS A 372 -4.45 0.59 5.88
CA HIS A 372 -4.96 1.45 4.82
C HIS A 372 -3.84 2.17 4.04
N TRP A 373 -2.73 2.50 4.71
CA TRP A 373 -1.62 3.22 4.09
C TRP A 373 -0.71 2.31 3.26
N LYS A 374 -0.46 1.06 3.68
CA LYS A 374 0.38 0.09 2.95
C LYS A 374 -0.18 -0.26 1.57
N CYS A 375 -1.50 -0.17 1.42
CA CYS A 375 -2.19 -0.34 0.14
C CYS A 375 -1.89 0.80 -0.84
N LYS A 376 -1.36 1.93 -0.36
CA LYS A 376 -0.79 2.96 -1.22
C LYS A 376 0.62 2.57 -1.60
N HIS A 377 0.87 2.61 -2.90
CA HIS A 377 2.18 2.25 -3.42
C HIS A 377 3.23 3.29 -3.02
N SER A 378 4.48 2.82 -2.97
CA SER A 378 5.64 3.66 -2.70
C SER A 378 5.80 4.79 -3.72
N GLN A 379 5.13 4.70 -4.87
CA GLN A 379 5.16 5.68 -5.96
C GLN A 379 3.76 5.97 -6.53
N VAL A 380 3.50 7.24 -6.87
CA VAL A 380 2.21 7.74 -7.37
C VAL A 380 2.41 8.73 -8.51
N ALA A 381 1.46 8.75 -9.44
CA ALA A 381 1.33 9.82 -10.43
C ALA A 381 -0.01 10.53 -10.27
N TYR A 382 0.04 11.84 -10.01
CA TYR A 382 -1.13 12.70 -10.01
C TYR A 382 -1.30 13.37 -11.37
N VAL A 383 -2.46 13.15 -11.98
CA VAL A 383 -2.77 13.61 -13.34
C VAL A 383 -3.88 14.67 -13.29
N PRO A 384 -3.61 15.93 -13.68
CA PRO A 384 -4.64 16.96 -13.67
C PRO A 384 -5.67 16.70 -14.79
N CYS A 385 -6.94 16.97 -14.52
CA CYS A 385 -8.06 16.64 -15.41
C CYS A 385 -9.07 17.79 -15.51
N LEU A 386 -9.41 18.20 -16.74
CA LEU A 386 -10.57 19.05 -17.02
C LEU A 386 -11.79 18.19 -17.32
N LYS A 387 -12.96 18.71 -16.99
CA LYS A 387 -14.26 18.10 -17.31
C LYS A 387 -15.09 19.08 -18.13
N ARG A 388 -15.74 18.60 -19.18
CA ARG A 388 -16.79 19.34 -19.90
C ARG A 388 -18.00 18.44 -20.21
N THR A 389 -19.08 19.08 -20.62
CA THR A 389 -20.17 18.43 -21.35
C THR A 389 -20.08 18.87 -22.80
N SER A 390 -19.98 17.93 -23.73
CA SER A 390 -19.90 18.21 -25.16
C SER A 390 -21.22 18.76 -25.70
N THR A 391 -21.20 19.25 -26.94
CA THR A 391 -22.42 19.71 -27.64
C THR A 391 -23.46 18.61 -27.82
N LEU A 392 -23.05 17.34 -27.79
CA LEU A 392 -23.91 16.16 -27.84
C LEU A 392 -24.42 15.73 -26.45
N GLY A 393 -24.16 16.51 -25.40
CA GLY A 393 -24.57 16.21 -24.03
C GLY A 393 -23.73 15.13 -23.33
N GLN A 394 -22.61 14.71 -23.93
CA GLN A 394 -21.74 13.68 -23.38
C GLN A 394 -20.71 14.30 -22.44
N VAL A 395 -20.44 13.65 -21.29
CA VAL A 395 -19.35 14.08 -20.42
C VAL A 395 -18.02 13.66 -21.04
N GLU A 396 -17.07 14.59 -21.09
CA GLU A 396 -15.72 14.36 -21.61
C GLU A 396 -14.67 14.88 -20.62
N TYR A 397 -13.49 14.26 -20.67
CA TYR A 397 -12.34 14.59 -19.85
C TYR A 397 -11.12 14.91 -20.70
N HIS A 398 -10.33 15.90 -20.28
CA HIS A 398 -9.04 16.20 -20.90
C HIS A 398 -7.98 16.14 -19.82
N PHE A 399 -7.00 15.26 -19.99
CA PHE A 399 -5.89 15.11 -19.05
C PHE A 399 -4.78 16.10 -19.39
N GLY A 400 -4.11 16.65 -18.39
CA GLY A 400 -3.08 17.68 -18.59
C GLY A 400 -1.67 17.08 -18.72
N LYS A 401 -0.76 17.87 -19.28
CA LYS A 401 0.62 17.46 -19.56
C LYS A 401 1.58 17.50 -18.37
N GLU A 402 1.25 18.28 -17.33
CA GLU A 402 2.07 18.42 -16.12
C GLU A 402 1.70 17.32 -15.12
N ILE A 403 2.48 16.24 -15.09
CA ILE A 403 2.27 15.08 -14.23
C ILE A 403 3.09 15.24 -12.96
N GLU A 404 2.45 15.10 -11.80
CA GLU A 404 3.13 15.18 -10.53
C GLU A 404 3.47 13.76 -10.02
N LEU A 405 4.76 13.45 -9.89
CA LEU A 405 5.27 12.15 -9.49
C LEU A 405 5.78 12.20 -8.06
N GLY A 406 5.21 11.41 -7.17
CA GLY A 406 5.68 11.26 -5.79
C GLY A 406 6.30 9.89 -5.58
N VAL A 407 7.50 9.81 -4.99
CA VAL A 407 8.19 8.54 -4.70
C VAL A 407 8.70 8.52 -3.26
N GLY A 408 8.59 7.35 -2.63
CA GLY A 408 9.09 7.07 -1.29
C GLY A 408 8.21 7.65 -0.19
N THR A 409 7.00 7.11 -0.03
CA THR A 409 6.15 7.37 1.14
C THR A 409 6.39 6.34 2.26
N ASN A 410 5.96 6.65 3.48
CA ASN A 410 5.88 5.72 4.61
C ASN A 410 4.88 6.23 5.65
N PHE A 411 4.57 5.41 6.66
CA PHE A 411 3.55 5.78 7.64
C PHE A 411 3.99 6.91 8.60
N GLU A 412 5.28 7.01 8.92
CA GLU A 412 5.83 8.06 9.78
C GLU A 412 5.75 9.45 9.10
N ARG A 413 5.94 9.53 7.78
CA ARG A 413 5.69 10.76 7.00
C ARG A 413 4.23 11.17 7.05
N PHE A 414 3.31 10.21 6.96
CA PHE A 414 1.88 10.46 7.13
C PHE A 414 1.57 11.06 8.52
N LEU A 415 2.12 10.47 9.59
CA LEU A 415 1.96 10.99 10.95
C LEU A 415 2.58 12.39 11.13
N SER A 416 3.80 12.60 10.60
CA SER A 416 4.50 13.90 10.64
C SER A 416 3.70 14.97 9.90
N ALA A 417 3.22 14.68 8.70
CA ALA A 417 2.40 15.59 7.92
C ALA A 417 1.03 15.87 8.59
N MET A 418 0.49 14.93 9.37
CA MET A 418 -0.69 15.19 10.21
C MET A 418 -0.37 16.10 11.39
N TYR A 419 0.75 15.86 12.08
CA TYR A 419 1.18 16.69 13.21
C TYR A 419 1.47 18.13 12.77
N SER A 420 2.10 18.31 11.60
CA SER A 420 2.32 19.60 10.93
C SER A 420 1.06 20.18 10.24
N GLN A 421 -0.10 19.55 10.42
CA GLN A 421 -1.42 20.03 9.99
C GLN A 421 -1.61 20.12 8.45
N HIS A 422 -0.74 19.48 7.67
CA HIS A 422 -0.93 19.31 6.23
C HIS A 422 -2.05 18.29 5.95
N ILE A 423 -2.05 17.19 6.70
CA ILE A 423 -3.15 16.23 6.73
C ILE A 423 -4.13 16.61 7.84
N TYR A 424 -5.41 16.45 7.58
CA TYR A 424 -6.49 16.68 8.53
C TYR A 424 -7.58 15.62 8.39
N TYR A 425 -8.37 15.49 9.45
CA TYR A 425 -9.58 14.66 9.43
C TYR A 425 -10.79 15.51 9.04
N ASP A 426 -11.55 15.07 8.04
CA ASP A 426 -12.71 15.76 7.45
C ASP A 426 -13.93 14.82 7.46
N PRO A 427 -14.57 14.63 8.62
CA PRO A 427 -15.77 13.84 8.75
C PRO A 427 -16.96 14.52 8.06
N GLY A 428 -17.87 13.69 7.55
CA GLY A 428 -19.16 14.13 7.01
C GLY A 428 -20.27 13.19 7.43
N ILE A 429 -20.34 12.88 8.73
CA ILE A 429 -21.35 11.98 9.28
C ILE A 429 -22.65 12.76 9.45
N LYS A 430 -23.78 12.16 9.08
CA LYS A 430 -25.10 12.74 9.34
C LYS A 430 -26.07 11.69 9.84
N LEU A 431 -26.92 12.11 10.77
CA LEU A 431 -28.02 11.34 11.33
C LEU A 431 -29.32 12.04 10.92
N GLU A 432 -30.10 11.38 10.08
CA GLU A 432 -31.39 11.85 9.56
C GLU A 432 -32.53 11.11 10.29
N HIS A 433 -33.67 11.77 10.45
CA HIS A 433 -34.84 11.23 11.17
C HIS A 433 -34.54 10.90 12.63
N VAL A 434 -33.89 11.84 13.33
CA VAL A 434 -33.33 11.65 14.68
C VAL A 434 -34.40 11.27 15.70
N SER A 435 -35.58 11.88 15.58
CA SER A 435 -36.75 11.66 16.44
C SER A 435 -37.51 10.36 16.18
N SER A 436 -37.24 9.70 15.05
CA SER A 436 -37.96 8.48 14.65
C SER A 436 -37.47 7.23 15.38
N HIS A 437 -38.27 6.16 15.35
CA HIS A 437 -37.86 4.85 15.86
C HIS A 437 -36.66 4.25 15.09
N ASN A 438 -36.44 4.66 13.84
CA ASN A 438 -35.37 4.15 12.97
C ASN A 438 -34.53 5.27 12.31
N PRO A 439 -33.67 5.98 13.07
CA PRO A 439 -32.81 7.03 12.53
C PRO A 439 -31.82 6.47 11.50
N LYS A 440 -31.60 7.22 10.41
CA LYS A 440 -30.72 6.83 9.30
C LYS A 440 -29.37 7.54 9.41
N ILE A 441 -28.29 6.78 9.50
CA ILE A 441 -26.93 7.31 9.55
C ILE A 441 -26.25 7.20 8.18
N LYS A 442 -25.61 8.27 7.72
CA LYS A 442 -24.64 8.22 6.63
C LYS A 442 -23.27 8.55 7.19
N LYS A 443 -22.33 7.65 7.01
CA LYS A 443 -20.97 7.74 7.53
C LYS A 443 -20.02 8.22 6.45
N ARG A 444 -19.07 9.06 6.85
CA ARG A 444 -17.97 9.53 6.02
C ARG A 444 -16.85 9.93 6.96
N SER A 445 -15.77 9.18 6.92
CA SER A 445 -14.58 9.36 7.74
C SER A 445 -13.41 9.53 6.79
N GLN A 446 -12.92 10.75 6.55
CA GLN A 446 -11.89 10.99 5.53
C GLN A 446 -10.67 11.66 6.13
N PHE A 447 -9.48 11.10 5.90
CA PHE A 447 -8.23 11.81 6.07
C PHE A 447 -7.87 12.46 4.75
N ARG A 448 -7.58 13.76 4.76
CA ARG A 448 -7.39 14.56 3.56
C ARG A 448 -6.17 15.44 3.68
N ILE A 449 -5.59 15.79 2.54
CA ILE A 449 -4.47 16.74 2.42
C ILE A 449 -4.83 17.80 1.38
N LYS A 450 -4.40 19.04 1.60
CA LYS A 450 -4.48 20.05 0.53
C LYS A 450 -3.49 19.66 -0.55
N HIS A 451 -3.90 19.71 -1.82
CA HIS A 451 -3.06 19.26 -2.93
C HIS A 451 -1.69 19.94 -2.96
N LYS A 452 -1.63 21.25 -2.65
CA LYS A 452 -0.36 22.01 -2.55
C LYS A 452 0.63 21.47 -1.51
N ASP A 453 0.16 20.70 -0.53
CA ASP A 453 0.98 20.16 0.56
C ASP A 453 1.33 18.68 0.32
N ILE A 454 0.91 18.09 -0.82
CA ILE A 454 1.01 16.65 -1.09
C ILE A 454 2.45 16.15 -1.20
N SER A 455 3.37 17.01 -1.62
CA SER A 455 4.81 16.73 -1.69
C SER A 455 5.39 16.33 -0.33
N ASN A 456 4.80 16.80 0.79
CA ASN A 456 5.22 16.44 2.15
C ASN A 456 5.02 14.95 2.49
N LEU A 457 4.30 14.19 1.65
CA LEU A 457 4.07 12.76 1.83
C LEU A 457 5.14 11.88 1.18
N TYR A 458 6.05 12.46 0.40
CA TYR A 458 7.01 11.73 -0.42
C TYR A 458 8.45 12.13 -0.09
N LYS A 459 9.41 11.27 -0.42
CA LYS A 459 10.86 11.55 -0.33
C LYS A 459 11.30 12.43 -1.49
N SER A 460 10.81 12.14 -2.69
CA SER A 460 10.99 12.95 -3.89
C SER A 460 9.63 13.27 -4.50
N TYR A 461 9.50 14.48 -5.05
CA TYR A 461 8.29 14.95 -5.69
C TYR A 461 8.65 15.82 -6.89
N ASP A 462 8.34 15.35 -8.08
CA ASP A 462 8.72 15.99 -9.34
C ASP A 462 7.47 16.35 -10.15
N ILE A 463 7.50 17.49 -10.83
CA ILE A 463 6.50 17.83 -11.84
C ILE A 463 7.15 17.66 -13.21
N VAL A 464 6.59 16.78 -14.03
CA VAL A 464 7.13 16.42 -15.34
C VAL A 464 6.16 16.84 -16.41
N ASP A 465 6.64 17.59 -17.41
CA ASP A 465 5.88 17.84 -18.63
C ASP A 465 6.06 16.65 -19.60
N VAL A 466 4.98 15.93 -19.89
CA VAL A 466 5.03 14.75 -20.79
C VAL A 466 5.40 15.10 -22.22
N LEU A 467 5.40 16.38 -22.62
CA LEU A 467 5.89 16.80 -23.94
C LEU A 467 7.40 16.98 -24.01
N SER A 468 8.11 17.01 -22.87
CA SER A 468 9.55 17.30 -22.82
C SER A 468 10.37 16.29 -22.02
N PHE A 469 9.76 15.20 -21.51
CA PHE A 469 10.52 14.14 -20.88
C PHE A 469 11.39 13.44 -21.93
N LYS A 470 12.68 13.25 -21.60
CA LYS A 470 13.57 12.44 -22.42
C LYS A 470 13.45 11.00 -21.97
N GLU A 471 13.43 10.08 -22.93
CA GLU A 471 13.74 8.68 -22.67
C GLU A 471 15.23 8.65 -22.30
N ASP A 472 15.53 8.41 -21.01
CA ASP A 472 16.89 8.16 -20.53
C ASP A 472 17.38 6.78 -20.97
#